data_AF-A0A970QRS3-F1
#
_entry.id   AF-A0A970QRS3-F1
#
_cell.length_a   1.000
_cell.length_b   1.000
_cell.length_c   1.000
_cell.angle_alpha   90.00
_cell.angle_beta   90.00
_cell.angle_gamma   90.00
#
_symmetry.space_group_name_H-M   'P 1'
#
loop_
_entity.id
_entity.type
_entity.pdbx_description
1 polymer ?
#
loop_
_entity_poly.entity_id
_entity_poly.type
_entity_poly.pdbx_seq_one_letter_code
_entity_poly.pdbx_strand_id
1 'polypeptide(L)'
;MKHLINKPFEGEGIMTVENENRMENIEKELYNTFLSFFEFAFELIEKVNETNNYLKFAVVNMQISLELFLKYYFVKKGKLNDIVRRMNEEKIIYKDFLDVLNLFFSVNRWTYGNKKELTKILEARNNIVHNGLQAGWNEELAIYLIGCIFFIQGTMYSNFNEGVISQRYGRYIPTISHNVIWISGAEKFAKRLLKDKDIKPQKCPECGAHSLVPNDIFCFSDTSLDNLQCLCCYQYIDIEFSAELIDCHVCLGSSYLVEKLNPQKDAEYCGYCLSCSTNENVRKCSFCDRFYHPKEVEFIKDNKYYCSKECLRTHET
;
A
#
# COMPACT_ATOMS: atom_id res chain seq x y z
N MET A 1 -33.96 19.73 -44.15
CA MET A 1 -33.74 18.54 -43.29
C MET A 1 -33.13 17.44 -44.13
N LYS A 2 -31.81 17.23 -44.04
CA LYS A 2 -31.13 16.06 -44.61
C LYS A 2 -30.79 15.15 -43.44
N HIS A 3 -31.36 13.94 -43.43
CA HIS A 3 -31.01 12.88 -42.50
C HIS A 3 -29.56 12.46 -42.73
N LEU A 4 -28.68 12.76 -41.77
CA LEU A 4 -27.38 12.10 -41.66
C LEU A 4 -27.59 10.81 -40.87
N ILE A 5 -27.51 9.70 -41.61
CA ILE A 5 -27.55 8.34 -41.10
C ILE A 5 -26.22 8.09 -40.37
N ASN A 6 -26.29 7.90 -39.05
CA ASN A 6 -25.19 7.36 -38.27
C ASN A 6 -24.93 5.92 -38.74
N LYS A 7 -23.79 5.68 -39.41
CA LYS A 7 -23.30 4.31 -39.60
C LYS A 7 -22.57 3.85 -38.33
N PRO A 8 -22.71 2.57 -37.93
CA PRO A 8 -21.90 2.00 -36.86
C PRO A 8 -20.44 1.94 -37.33
N PHE A 9 -19.52 2.18 -36.41
CA PHE A 9 -18.09 1.95 -36.60
C PHE A 9 -17.85 0.44 -36.55
N GLU A 10 -18.02 -0.23 -37.69
CA GLU A 10 -17.56 -1.60 -37.92
C GLU A 10 -16.36 -1.54 -38.87
N GLY A 11 -15.20 -1.95 -38.38
CA GLY A 11 -14.00 -2.07 -39.19
C GLY A 11 -12.75 -2.22 -38.32
N GLU A 12 -12.17 -3.41 -38.32
CA GLU A 12 -10.75 -3.63 -38.06
C GLU A 12 -9.97 -2.80 -39.09
N GLY A 13 -9.72 -1.53 -38.75
CA GLY A 13 -9.05 -0.56 -39.60
C GLY A 13 -7.60 -0.38 -39.16
N ILE A 14 -6.69 -0.39 -40.14
CA ILE A 14 -5.29 -0.01 -39.99
C ILE A 14 -5.23 1.32 -39.22
N MET A 15 -4.61 1.30 -38.03
CA MET A 15 -4.40 2.52 -37.23
C MET A 15 -3.52 3.49 -38.01
N THR A 16 -4.00 4.72 -38.18
CA THR A 16 -3.21 5.81 -38.75
C THR A 16 -2.30 6.41 -37.67
N VAL A 17 -1.14 6.95 -38.04
CA VAL A 17 -0.19 7.61 -37.11
C VAL A 17 -0.86 8.73 -36.29
N GLU A 18 -1.84 9.42 -36.87
CA GLU A 18 -2.64 10.44 -36.15
C GLU A 18 -3.54 9.83 -35.06
N ASN A 19 -4.11 8.65 -35.32
CA ASN A 19 -4.90 7.92 -34.32
C ASN A 19 -4.02 7.36 -33.21
N GLU A 20 -2.81 6.88 -33.53
CA GLU A 20 -1.81 6.45 -32.55
C GLU A 20 -1.40 7.58 -31.61
N ASN A 21 -1.01 8.73 -32.15
CA ASN A 21 -0.63 9.91 -31.36
C ASN A 21 -1.79 10.42 -30.49
N ARG A 22 -3.03 10.35 -30.99
CA ARG A 22 -4.22 10.74 -30.21
C ARG A 22 -4.45 9.78 -29.04
N MET A 23 -4.33 8.48 -29.26
CA MET A 23 -4.49 7.45 -28.23
C MET A 23 -3.43 7.60 -27.13
N GLU A 24 -2.18 7.80 -27.52
CA GLU A 24 -1.07 8.01 -26.58
C GLU A 24 -1.28 9.26 -25.72
N ASN A 25 -1.79 10.35 -26.30
CA ASN A 25 -2.11 11.57 -25.56
C ASN A 25 -3.26 11.37 -24.56
N ILE A 26 -4.31 10.64 -24.94
CA ILE A 26 -5.43 10.30 -24.04
C ILE A 26 -4.92 9.44 -22.88
N GLU A 27 -4.12 8.43 -23.18
CA GLU A 27 -3.54 7.55 -22.17
C GLU A 27 -2.68 8.33 -21.17
N LYS A 28 -1.77 9.19 -21.67
CA LYS A 28 -0.91 10.03 -20.83
C LYS A 28 -1.70 11.01 -19.98
N GLU A 29 -2.72 11.65 -20.53
CA GLU A 29 -3.57 12.58 -19.76
C GLU A 29 -4.29 11.84 -18.64
N LEU A 30 -4.95 10.71 -18.93
CA LEU A 30 -5.59 9.90 -17.91
C LEU A 30 -4.61 9.43 -16.85
N TYR A 31 -3.40 8.99 -17.25
CA TYR A 31 -2.34 8.56 -16.33
C TYR A 31 -1.95 9.67 -15.36
N ASN A 32 -1.54 10.81 -15.90
CA ASN A 32 -1.06 11.94 -15.12
C ASN A 32 -2.16 12.49 -14.19
N THR A 33 -3.39 12.58 -14.70
CA THR A 33 -4.52 13.11 -13.92
C THR A 33 -4.92 12.14 -12.82
N PHE A 34 -5.03 10.82 -13.06
CA PHE A 34 -5.35 9.88 -11.98
C PHE A 34 -4.26 9.89 -10.90
N LEU A 35 -2.99 9.96 -11.30
CA LEU A 35 -1.85 9.94 -10.39
C LEU A 35 -1.84 11.21 -9.54
N SER A 36 -2.09 12.38 -10.12
CA SER A 36 -2.21 13.64 -9.39
C SER A 36 -3.32 13.59 -8.33
N PHE A 37 -4.52 13.07 -8.64
CA PHE A 37 -5.59 12.91 -7.65
C PHE A 37 -5.25 11.86 -6.58
N PHE A 38 -4.58 10.77 -6.96
CA PHE A 38 -4.11 9.74 -6.04
C PHE A 38 -3.13 10.34 -5.03
N GLU A 39 -2.14 11.06 -5.53
CA GLU A 39 -1.12 11.71 -4.75
C GLU A 39 -1.72 12.77 -3.82
N PHE A 40 -2.61 13.61 -4.33
CA PHE A 40 -3.23 14.63 -3.49
C PHE A 40 -4.07 14.02 -2.37
N ALA A 41 -4.73 12.87 -2.61
CA ALA A 41 -5.42 12.13 -1.55
C ALA A 41 -4.46 11.69 -0.44
N PHE A 42 -3.26 11.20 -0.76
CA PHE A 42 -2.25 10.85 0.24
C PHE A 42 -1.78 12.05 1.08
N GLU A 43 -1.53 13.21 0.45
CA GLU A 43 -1.17 14.43 1.18
C GLU A 43 -2.24 14.86 2.18
N LEU A 44 -3.51 14.67 1.80
CA LEU A 44 -4.64 14.96 2.67
C LEU A 44 -4.70 13.98 3.85
N ILE A 45 -4.41 12.69 3.64
CA ILE A 45 -4.42 11.71 4.73
C ILE A 45 -3.29 12.01 5.74
N GLU A 46 -2.12 12.44 5.27
CA GLU A 46 -1.00 12.85 6.14
C GLU A 46 -1.36 14.03 7.07
N LYS A 47 -2.27 14.92 6.64
CA LYS A 47 -2.71 16.12 7.40
C LYS A 47 -3.90 15.90 8.34
N VAL A 48 -4.40 14.66 8.47
CA VAL A 48 -5.64 14.37 9.24
C VAL A 48 -5.52 14.69 10.74
N ASN A 49 -4.30 14.87 11.27
CA ASN A 49 -4.08 15.25 12.68
C ASN A 49 -4.55 16.67 13.05
N GLU A 50 -4.75 17.57 12.09
CA GLU A 50 -5.17 18.96 12.35
C GLU A 50 -6.69 19.15 12.36
N THR A 51 -7.39 18.55 11.38
CA THR A 51 -8.85 18.48 11.33
C THR A 51 -9.31 17.27 10.50
N ASN A 52 -10.38 16.61 10.93
CA ASN A 52 -10.94 15.43 10.22
C ASN A 52 -11.56 15.77 8.84
N ASN A 53 -11.55 17.04 8.42
CA ASN A 53 -12.02 17.46 7.10
C ASN A 53 -11.10 16.96 5.98
N TYR A 54 -9.79 16.85 6.23
CA TYR A 54 -8.85 16.38 5.22
C TYR A 54 -9.14 14.93 4.79
N LEU A 55 -9.60 14.08 5.70
CA LEU A 55 -9.98 12.70 5.36
C LEU A 55 -11.18 12.66 4.41
N LYS A 56 -12.17 13.55 4.58
CA LYS A 56 -13.32 13.65 3.66
C LYS A 56 -12.85 14.04 2.26
N PHE A 57 -11.97 15.04 2.17
CA PHE A 57 -11.40 15.44 0.89
C PHE A 57 -10.52 14.34 0.31
N ALA A 58 -9.81 13.56 1.12
CA ALA A 58 -9.07 12.39 0.65
C ALA A 58 -10.01 11.36 0.01
N VAL A 59 -11.18 11.07 0.61
CA VAL A 59 -12.20 10.18 0.02
C VAL A 59 -12.67 10.70 -1.35
N VAL A 60 -12.97 12.00 -1.44
CA VAL A 60 -13.41 12.61 -2.70
C VAL A 60 -12.33 12.47 -3.78
N ASN A 61 -11.09 12.83 -3.47
CA ASN A 61 -9.98 12.77 -4.42
C ASN A 61 -9.64 11.32 -4.81
N MET A 62 -9.70 10.39 -3.87
CA MET A 62 -9.46 8.97 -4.13
C MET A 62 -10.56 8.36 -5.02
N GLN A 63 -11.83 8.77 -4.86
CA GLN A 63 -12.90 8.33 -5.76
C GLN A 63 -12.68 8.86 -7.18
N ILE A 64 -12.27 10.11 -7.34
CA ILE A 64 -11.94 10.69 -8.65
C ILE A 64 -10.75 9.94 -9.27
N SER A 65 -9.70 9.69 -8.48
CA SER A 65 -8.55 8.89 -8.91
C SER A 65 -8.97 7.50 -9.38
N LEU A 66 -9.83 6.79 -8.64
CA LEU A 66 -10.35 5.48 -9.03
C LEU A 66 -11.09 5.52 -10.38
N GLU A 67 -11.92 6.53 -10.60
CA GLU A 67 -12.65 6.68 -11.86
C GLU A 67 -11.71 6.90 -13.05
N LEU A 68 -10.71 7.76 -12.88
CA LEU A 68 -9.71 8.02 -13.92
C LEU A 68 -8.79 6.82 -14.14
N PHE A 69 -8.41 6.12 -13.08
CA PHE A 69 -7.63 4.89 -13.14
C PHE A 69 -8.35 3.80 -13.95
N LEU A 70 -9.65 3.59 -13.74
CA LEU A 70 -10.40 2.62 -14.52
C LEU A 70 -10.46 3.00 -16.01
N LYS A 71 -10.61 4.29 -16.32
CA LYS A 71 -10.55 4.76 -17.71
C LYS A 71 -9.18 4.49 -18.32
N TYR A 72 -8.12 4.87 -17.61
CA TYR A 72 -6.73 4.59 -17.98
C TYR A 72 -6.50 3.09 -18.24
N TYR A 73 -6.95 2.23 -17.33
CA TYR A 73 -6.81 0.77 -17.44
C TYR A 73 -7.38 0.26 -18.77
N PHE A 74 -8.59 0.67 -19.15
CA PHE A 74 -9.20 0.24 -20.41
C PHE A 74 -8.49 0.86 -21.62
N VAL A 75 -8.07 2.13 -21.56
CA VAL A 75 -7.32 2.77 -22.65
C VAL A 75 -6.00 2.05 -22.90
N LYS A 76 -5.20 1.81 -21.86
CA LYS A 76 -3.91 1.10 -21.95
C LYS A 76 -4.03 -0.34 -22.44
N LYS A 77 -5.18 -0.99 -22.21
CA LYS A 77 -5.50 -2.32 -22.77
C LYS A 77 -6.04 -2.27 -24.21
N GLY A 78 -6.09 -1.10 -24.85
CA GLY A 78 -6.63 -0.92 -26.20
C GLY A 78 -8.16 -0.98 -26.28
N LYS A 79 -8.87 -0.76 -25.17
CA LYS A 79 -10.33 -0.95 -25.03
C LYS A 79 -11.09 0.36 -24.82
N LEU A 80 -10.63 1.46 -25.43
CA LEU A 80 -11.29 2.76 -25.34
C LEU A 80 -12.77 2.70 -25.74
N ASN A 81 -13.09 1.99 -26.83
CA ASN A 81 -14.45 1.89 -27.35
C ASN A 81 -15.43 1.27 -26.34
N ASP A 82 -14.96 0.43 -25.42
CA ASP A 82 -15.81 -0.22 -24.42
C ASP A 82 -16.27 0.74 -23.33
N ILE A 83 -15.56 1.86 -23.13
CA ILE A 83 -15.82 2.82 -22.05
C ILE A 83 -16.27 4.19 -22.56
N VAL A 84 -16.28 4.41 -23.87
CA VAL A 84 -16.76 5.65 -24.49
C VAL A 84 -18.25 5.55 -24.78
N ARG A 85 -19.00 6.57 -24.37
CA ARG A 85 -20.40 6.77 -24.75
C ARG A 85 -20.50 7.54 -26.06
N ARG A 86 -19.66 8.56 -26.22
CA ARG A 86 -19.60 9.39 -27.43
C ARG A 86 -18.22 10.02 -27.56
N MET A 87 -17.69 10.06 -28.78
CA MET A 87 -16.46 10.80 -29.10
C MET A 87 -16.74 11.72 -30.28
N ASN A 88 -16.31 12.98 -30.18
CA ASN A 88 -16.18 13.88 -31.32
C ASN A 88 -14.70 14.33 -31.44
N GLU A 89 -14.41 15.25 -32.35
CA GLU A 89 -13.04 15.73 -32.59
C GLU A 89 -12.43 16.40 -31.35
N GLU A 90 -13.25 17.04 -30.51
CA GLU A 90 -12.78 17.86 -29.38
C GLU A 90 -12.91 17.21 -28.00
N LYS A 91 -13.81 16.23 -27.83
CA LYS A 91 -14.19 15.71 -26.51
C LYS A 91 -14.56 14.22 -26.52
N ILE A 92 -14.07 13.53 -25.51
CA ILE A 92 -14.48 12.15 -25.19
C ILE A 92 -15.47 12.21 -24.03
N ILE A 93 -16.65 11.64 -24.25
CA ILE A 93 -17.67 11.43 -23.22
C ILE A 93 -17.61 9.96 -22.83
N TYR A 94 -17.06 9.70 -21.65
CA TYR A 94 -16.99 8.36 -21.06
C TYR A 94 -18.36 7.92 -20.52
N LYS A 95 -18.52 6.61 -20.36
CA LYS A 95 -19.61 6.01 -19.58
C LYS A 95 -19.48 6.41 -18.12
N ASP A 96 -20.59 6.30 -17.39
CA ASP A 96 -20.62 6.61 -15.96
C ASP A 96 -19.73 5.65 -15.17
N PHE A 97 -19.20 6.10 -14.03
CA PHE A 97 -18.27 5.32 -13.22
C PHE A 97 -18.78 3.90 -12.91
N LEU A 98 -20.06 3.76 -12.54
CA LEU A 98 -20.63 2.45 -12.22
C LEU A 98 -20.65 1.52 -13.43
N ASP A 99 -20.87 2.03 -14.64
CA ASP A 99 -20.85 1.21 -15.86
C ASP A 99 -19.43 0.71 -16.15
N VAL A 100 -18.43 1.58 -16.01
CA VAL A 100 -17.02 1.22 -16.20
C VAL A 100 -16.56 0.24 -15.12
N LEU A 101 -16.97 0.43 -13.86
CA LEU A 101 -16.69 -0.49 -12.76
C LEU A 101 -17.36 -1.85 -12.99
N ASN A 102 -18.62 -1.86 -13.43
CA ASN A 102 -19.35 -3.09 -13.78
C ASN A 102 -18.61 -3.86 -14.88
N LEU A 103 -18.16 -3.16 -15.92
CA LEU A 103 -17.39 -3.73 -17.01
C LEU A 103 -16.06 -4.30 -16.51
N PHE A 104 -15.34 -3.59 -15.63
CA PHE A 104 -14.08 -4.07 -15.08
C PHE A 104 -14.24 -5.43 -14.38
N PHE A 105 -15.28 -5.59 -13.55
CA PHE A 105 -15.55 -6.84 -12.83
C PHE A 105 -16.21 -7.93 -13.70
N SER A 106 -16.76 -7.59 -14.87
CA SER A 106 -17.27 -8.61 -15.80
C SER A 106 -16.16 -9.24 -16.65
N VAL A 107 -15.09 -8.47 -16.94
CA VAL A 107 -13.97 -8.95 -17.77
C VAL A 107 -12.80 -9.51 -16.96
N ASN A 108 -12.65 -9.13 -15.70
CA ASN A 108 -11.57 -9.62 -14.83
C ASN A 108 -12.08 -10.71 -13.88
N ARG A 109 -11.48 -11.91 -13.96
CA ARG A 109 -11.83 -13.06 -13.10
C ARG A 109 -11.27 -12.94 -11.68
N TRP A 110 -10.17 -12.20 -11.51
CA TRP A 110 -9.49 -12.02 -10.24
C TRP A 110 -9.04 -10.57 -10.08
N THR A 111 -9.19 -10.01 -8.87
CA THR A 111 -9.01 -8.59 -8.58
C THR A 111 -8.57 -8.38 -7.12
N TYR A 112 -7.73 -7.35 -6.87
CA TYR A 112 -7.26 -6.95 -5.53
C TYR A 112 -8.28 -6.16 -4.69
N GLY A 113 -9.57 -6.30 -5.01
CA GLY A 113 -10.66 -5.58 -4.35
C GLY A 113 -11.99 -6.11 -4.84
N ASN A 114 -13.07 -5.82 -4.11
CA ASN A 114 -14.40 -6.21 -4.53
C ASN A 114 -15.25 -5.01 -4.97
N LYS A 115 -16.13 -5.26 -5.92
CA LYS A 115 -17.02 -4.25 -6.50
C LYS A 115 -17.86 -3.51 -5.47
N LYS A 116 -18.35 -4.22 -4.44
CA LYS A 116 -19.21 -3.63 -3.40
C LYS A 116 -18.44 -2.59 -2.58
N GLU A 117 -17.18 -2.86 -2.23
CA GLU A 117 -16.31 -1.92 -1.53
C GLU A 117 -15.97 -0.70 -2.37
N LEU A 118 -15.65 -0.90 -3.65
CA LEU A 118 -15.37 0.21 -4.57
C LEU A 118 -16.63 1.03 -4.89
N THR A 119 -17.83 0.47 -4.73
CA THR A 119 -19.08 1.24 -4.82
C THR A 119 -19.27 2.12 -3.59
N LYS A 120 -18.86 1.66 -2.40
CA LYS A 120 -18.98 2.41 -1.15
C LYS A 120 -18.16 3.70 -1.12
N ILE A 121 -17.04 3.78 -1.85
CA ILE A 121 -16.28 5.03 -1.96
C ILE A 121 -17.06 6.09 -2.77
N LEU A 122 -17.84 5.69 -3.76
CA LEU A 122 -18.74 6.58 -4.51
C LEU A 122 -19.89 7.06 -3.63
N GLU A 123 -20.51 6.16 -2.87
CA GLU A 123 -21.57 6.51 -1.92
C GLU A 123 -21.06 7.50 -0.86
N ALA A 124 -19.86 7.24 -0.32
CA ALA A 124 -19.20 8.13 0.61
C ALA A 124 -18.91 9.51 -0.01
N ARG A 125 -18.38 9.55 -1.24
CA ARG A 125 -18.17 10.80 -1.97
C ARG A 125 -19.46 11.57 -2.17
N ASN A 126 -20.54 10.91 -2.59
CA ASN A 126 -21.84 11.57 -2.80
C ASN A 126 -22.40 12.12 -1.49
N ASN A 127 -22.32 11.35 -0.40
CA ASN A 127 -22.70 11.82 0.93
C ASN A 127 -21.91 13.07 1.35
N ILE A 128 -20.59 13.08 1.13
CA ILE A 128 -19.73 14.24 1.43
C ILE A 128 -20.08 15.45 0.57
N VAL A 129 -20.31 15.27 -0.73
CA VAL A 129 -20.66 16.37 -1.64
C VAL A 129 -22.02 16.98 -1.30
N HIS A 130 -23.01 16.16 -0.94
CA HIS A 130 -24.36 16.64 -0.63
C HIS A 130 -24.50 17.22 0.78
N ASN A 131 -23.80 16.67 1.77
CA ASN A 131 -23.92 17.08 3.18
C ASN A 131 -22.75 17.93 3.67
N GLY A 132 -21.68 18.08 2.88
CA GLY A 132 -20.53 18.94 3.16
C GLY A 132 -19.90 18.66 4.53
N LEU A 133 -19.79 19.70 5.36
CA LEU A 133 -19.24 19.59 6.72
C LEU A 133 -20.11 18.72 7.63
N GLN A 134 -21.41 18.60 7.36
CA GLN A 134 -22.36 17.79 8.13
C GLN A 134 -22.24 16.29 7.84
N ALA A 135 -21.58 15.90 6.74
CA ALA A 135 -21.23 14.51 6.52
C ALA A 135 -20.35 14.04 7.70
N GLY A 136 -20.87 13.14 8.53
CA GLY A 136 -20.06 12.50 9.58
C GLY A 136 -18.86 11.79 8.98
N TRP A 137 -17.81 11.61 9.77
CA TRP A 137 -16.70 10.75 9.39
C TRP A 137 -16.67 9.57 10.36
N ASN A 138 -16.24 8.41 9.85
CA ASN A 138 -16.07 7.21 10.64
C ASN A 138 -14.86 6.43 10.11
N GLU A 139 -14.50 5.39 10.83
CA GLU A 139 -13.42 4.48 10.46
C GLU A 139 -13.70 3.71 9.15
N GLU A 140 -14.97 3.58 8.74
CA GLU A 140 -15.30 2.93 7.47
C GLU A 140 -14.77 3.73 6.27
N LEU A 141 -14.72 5.06 6.35
CA LEU A 141 -14.12 5.89 5.29
C LEU A 141 -12.63 5.57 5.09
N ALA A 142 -11.89 5.35 6.19
CA ALA A 142 -10.49 4.92 6.11
C ALA A 142 -10.37 3.53 5.47
N ILE A 143 -11.27 2.60 5.82
CA ILE A 143 -11.31 1.27 5.20
C ILE A 143 -11.59 1.37 3.69
N TYR A 144 -12.51 2.25 3.25
CA TYR A 144 -12.80 2.44 1.83
C TYR A 144 -11.65 3.08 1.07
N LEU A 145 -10.98 4.05 1.68
CA LEU A 145 -9.76 4.65 1.14
C LEU A 145 -8.67 3.60 0.95
N ILE A 146 -8.37 2.84 2.00
CA ILE A 146 -7.38 1.75 1.97
C ILE A 146 -7.77 0.76 0.87
N GLY A 147 -8.97 0.20 0.90
CA GLY A 147 -9.40 -0.76 -0.12
C GLY A 147 -9.27 -0.24 -1.56
N CYS A 148 -9.55 1.05 -1.78
CA CYS A 148 -9.38 1.69 -3.09
C CYS A 148 -7.91 1.84 -3.49
N ILE A 149 -7.06 2.33 -2.57
CA ILE A 149 -5.61 2.47 -2.78
C ILE A 149 -5.01 1.12 -3.18
N PHE A 150 -5.33 0.10 -2.40
CA PHE A 150 -4.87 -1.26 -2.59
C PHE A 150 -5.37 -1.84 -3.92
N PHE A 151 -6.64 -1.62 -4.28
CA PHE A 151 -7.17 -2.02 -5.58
C PHE A 151 -6.41 -1.39 -6.76
N ILE A 152 -6.17 -0.07 -6.71
CA ILE A 152 -5.44 0.65 -7.78
C ILE A 152 -4.01 0.10 -7.89
N GLN A 153 -3.28 0.05 -6.77
CA GLN A 153 -1.90 -0.45 -6.72
C GLN A 153 -1.79 -1.88 -7.24
N GLY A 154 -2.59 -2.81 -6.71
CA GLY A 154 -2.52 -4.21 -7.09
C GLY A 154 -2.92 -4.44 -8.55
N THR A 155 -3.91 -3.70 -9.04
CA THR A 155 -4.32 -3.79 -10.44
C THR A 155 -3.25 -3.25 -11.38
N MET A 156 -2.63 -2.11 -11.06
CA MET A 156 -1.50 -1.54 -11.82
C MET A 156 -0.33 -2.52 -11.91
N TYR A 157 0.09 -3.06 -10.77
CA TYR A 157 1.21 -3.98 -10.72
C TYR A 157 0.91 -5.28 -11.50
N SER A 158 -0.21 -5.94 -11.22
CA SER A 158 -0.53 -7.22 -11.89
C SER A 158 -0.78 -7.12 -13.39
N ASN A 159 -1.23 -5.98 -13.89
CA ASN A 159 -1.57 -5.83 -15.30
C ASN A 159 -0.50 -5.15 -16.14
N PHE A 160 0.35 -4.32 -15.51
CA PHE A 160 1.30 -3.45 -16.19
C PHE A 160 2.70 -3.47 -15.57
N ASN A 161 2.93 -4.21 -14.48
CA ASN A 161 4.18 -4.24 -13.73
C ASN A 161 4.64 -2.86 -13.22
N GLU A 162 3.67 -2.01 -12.85
CA GLU A 162 3.90 -0.64 -12.40
C GLU A 162 3.38 -0.46 -10.96
N GLY A 163 4.23 0.08 -10.07
CA GLY A 163 3.85 0.40 -8.70
C GLY A 163 3.53 1.89 -8.54
N VAL A 164 2.31 2.23 -8.11
CA VAL A 164 1.87 3.61 -7.90
C VAL A 164 2.43 4.19 -6.60
N ILE A 165 2.46 3.38 -5.54
CA ILE A 165 2.92 3.81 -4.21
C ILE A 165 4.46 3.91 -4.14
N SER A 166 5.17 2.97 -4.76
CA SER A 166 6.63 2.96 -4.79
C SER A 166 7.20 4.15 -5.59
N GLN A 167 6.50 4.60 -6.64
CA GLN A 167 6.84 5.80 -7.39
C GLN A 167 6.80 7.08 -6.54
N ARG A 168 5.85 7.20 -5.61
CA ARG A 168 5.69 8.39 -4.77
C ARG A 168 6.72 8.49 -3.64
N TYR A 169 7.08 7.36 -3.03
CA TYR A 169 7.73 7.38 -1.72
C TYR A 169 9.11 6.69 -1.67
N GLY A 170 9.54 6.01 -2.74
CA GLY A 170 10.79 5.25 -2.70
C GLY A 170 10.82 4.24 -1.54
N ARG A 171 11.86 4.28 -0.69
CA ARG A 171 12.01 3.43 0.50
C ARG A 171 11.39 4.02 1.79
N TYR A 172 10.69 5.15 1.74
CA TYR A 172 10.24 5.87 2.94
C TYR A 172 8.78 6.32 2.81
N ILE A 173 7.87 5.65 3.52
CA ILE A 173 6.41 5.90 3.44
C ILE A 173 5.91 6.31 4.87
N PRO A 174 5.00 7.30 5.07
CA PRO A 174 5.30 8.56 5.80
C PRO A 174 4.51 8.72 7.12
N THR A 175 4.45 9.96 7.65
CA THR A 175 3.65 10.48 8.77
C THR A 175 2.24 9.92 8.90
N ILE A 176 1.63 9.47 7.81
CA ILE A 176 0.31 8.81 7.76
C ILE A 176 0.16 7.68 8.78
N SER A 177 1.26 6.96 9.04
CA SER A 177 1.34 5.83 9.96
C SER A 177 1.12 6.20 11.43
N HIS A 178 1.16 7.50 11.78
CA HIS A 178 0.86 8.01 13.12
C HIS A 178 -0.61 8.42 13.28
N ASN A 179 -1.39 8.40 12.20
CA ASN A 179 -2.80 8.76 12.27
C ASN A 179 -3.62 7.60 12.86
N VAL A 180 -4.24 7.82 14.03
CA VAL A 180 -5.00 6.79 14.77
C VAL A 180 -6.13 6.18 13.93
N ILE A 181 -6.82 6.99 13.13
CA ILE A 181 -7.93 6.55 12.29
C ILE A 181 -7.41 5.67 11.15
N TRP A 182 -6.32 6.09 10.53
CA TRP A 182 -5.64 5.33 9.49
C TRP A 182 -5.13 4.00 10.01
N ILE A 183 -4.43 3.99 11.15
CA ILE A 183 -3.96 2.77 11.83
C ILE A 183 -5.13 1.82 12.04
N SER A 184 -6.20 2.29 12.68
CA SER A 184 -7.38 1.46 12.98
C SER A 184 -8.03 0.90 11.71
N GLY A 185 -8.16 1.74 10.66
CA GLY A 185 -8.63 1.32 9.36
C GLY A 185 -7.76 0.24 8.71
N ALA A 186 -6.44 0.40 8.77
CA ALA A 186 -5.47 -0.56 8.21
C ALA A 186 -5.49 -1.89 8.96
N GLU A 187 -5.58 -1.88 10.29
CA GLU A 187 -5.71 -3.10 11.08
C GLU A 187 -7.01 -3.84 10.77
N LYS A 188 -8.14 -3.14 10.65
CA LYS A 188 -9.42 -3.75 10.28
C LYS A 188 -9.39 -4.28 8.85
N PHE A 189 -8.79 -3.54 7.92
CA PHE A 189 -8.64 -3.99 6.54
C PHE A 189 -7.79 -5.27 6.46
N ALA A 190 -6.64 -5.30 7.13
CA ALA A 190 -5.77 -6.48 7.19
C ALA A 190 -6.51 -7.70 7.79
N LYS A 191 -7.23 -7.51 8.91
CA LYS A 191 -8.04 -8.58 9.52
C LYS A 191 -9.11 -9.12 8.57
N ARG A 192 -9.75 -8.25 7.80
CA ARG A 192 -10.77 -8.65 6.81
C ARG A 192 -10.15 -9.41 5.64
N LEU A 193 -9.00 -8.94 5.15
CA LEU A 193 -8.28 -9.54 4.04
C LEU A 193 -7.82 -10.98 4.33
N LEU A 194 -7.36 -11.24 5.55
CA LEU A 194 -6.83 -12.55 5.95
C LEU A 194 -7.88 -13.52 6.50
N LYS A 195 -9.13 -13.06 6.67
CA LYS A 195 -10.20 -13.83 7.33
C LYS A 195 -10.41 -15.22 6.73
N ASP A 196 -10.37 -15.33 5.40
CA ASP A 196 -10.62 -16.58 4.69
C ASP A 196 -9.37 -17.47 4.57
N LYS A 197 -8.19 -16.96 4.96
CA LYS A 197 -6.92 -17.69 4.94
C LYS A 197 -6.52 -18.26 6.31
N ASP A 198 -7.30 -17.99 7.36
CA ASP A 198 -6.97 -18.31 8.76
C ASP A 198 -5.60 -17.79 9.22
N ILE A 199 -5.16 -16.66 8.65
CA ILE A 199 -3.91 -15.97 9.02
C ILE A 199 -4.29 -14.73 9.84
N LYS A 200 -3.51 -14.43 10.89
CA LYS A 200 -3.67 -13.19 11.66
C LYS A 200 -2.67 -12.14 11.17
N PRO A 201 -3.09 -10.87 10.99
CA PRO A 201 -2.13 -9.80 10.71
C PRO A 201 -1.12 -9.68 11.85
N GLN A 202 0.16 -9.58 11.50
CA GLN A 202 1.22 -9.36 12.47
C GLN A 202 1.38 -7.87 12.76
N LYS A 203 2.06 -7.57 13.86
CA LYS A 203 2.38 -6.19 14.24
C LYS A 203 3.57 -5.71 13.42
N CYS A 204 3.43 -4.56 12.76
CA CYS A 204 4.54 -3.92 12.07
C CYS A 204 5.51 -3.30 13.09
N PRO A 205 6.82 -3.57 13.01
CA PRO A 205 7.82 -2.98 13.91
C PRO A 205 8.00 -1.46 13.71
N GLU A 206 7.83 -0.96 12.48
CA GLU A 206 8.03 0.47 12.17
C GLU A 206 6.89 1.36 12.68
N CYS A 207 5.64 0.95 12.49
CA CYS A 207 4.48 1.78 12.85
C CYS A 207 3.65 1.23 14.01
N GLY A 208 3.95 0.03 14.49
CA GLY A 208 3.23 -0.61 15.59
C GLY A 208 1.83 -1.14 15.26
N ALA A 209 1.33 -0.96 14.03
CA ALA A 209 0.00 -1.39 13.62
C ALA A 209 -0.06 -2.91 13.32
N HIS A 210 -1.14 -3.58 13.72
CA HIS A 210 -1.46 -4.97 13.34
C HIS A 210 -1.96 -5.06 11.90
N SER A 211 -1.09 -4.73 10.97
CA SER A 211 -1.41 -4.63 9.54
C SER A 211 -0.32 -5.24 8.65
N LEU A 212 0.60 -6.01 9.24
CA LEU A 212 1.63 -6.71 8.50
C LEU A 212 1.05 -8.02 7.94
N VAL A 213 1.07 -8.17 6.61
CA VAL A 213 0.52 -9.31 5.88
C VAL A 213 1.54 -9.87 4.89
N PRO A 214 1.40 -11.15 4.47
CA PRO A 214 2.25 -11.71 3.42
C PRO A 214 2.19 -10.92 2.09
N ASN A 215 3.35 -10.73 1.45
CA ASN A 215 3.51 -9.95 0.22
C ASN A 215 2.84 -10.62 -0.98
N ASP A 216 2.67 -11.95 -0.98
CA ASP A 216 1.92 -12.69 -2.00
C ASP A 216 0.43 -12.28 -2.09
N ILE A 217 -0.11 -11.62 -1.05
CA ILE A 217 -1.47 -11.11 -1.01
C ILE A 217 -1.58 -9.75 -1.69
N PHE A 218 -0.50 -8.96 -1.66
CA PHE A 218 -0.40 -7.66 -2.28
C PHE A 218 1.04 -7.42 -2.75
N CYS A 219 1.31 -7.64 -4.03
CA CYS A 219 2.63 -7.35 -4.58
C CYS A 219 2.82 -5.84 -4.75
N PHE A 220 3.63 -5.24 -3.88
CA PHE A 220 4.10 -3.85 -4.01
C PHE A 220 5.43 -3.73 -4.76
N SER A 221 6.15 -4.84 -4.90
CA SER A 221 7.48 -4.91 -5.51
C SER A 221 7.77 -6.30 -6.07
N ASP A 222 8.75 -6.39 -6.97
CA ASP A 222 9.30 -7.61 -7.59
C ASP A 222 10.07 -8.52 -6.60
N THR A 223 9.82 -8.40 -5.31
CA THR A 223 10.55 -9.12 -4.25
C THR A 223 9.90 -10.47 -3.92
N SER A 224 10.66 -11.39 -3.31
CA SER A 224 10.23 -12.79 -3.11
C SER A 224 8.88 -12.91 -2.37
N LEU A 225 8.16 -13.99 -2.67
CA LEU A 225 6.80 -14.25 -2.17
C LEU A 225 6.74 -14.45 -0.66
N ASP A 226 7.85 -14.79 -0.03
CA ASP A 226 7.95 -15.13 1.39
C ASP A 226 8.14 -13.92 2.31
N ASN A 227 7.90 -12.70 1.81
CA ASN A 227 8.11 -11.46 2.58
C ASN A 227 6.83 -10.90 3.17
N LEU A 228 6.96 -9.90 4.05
CA LEU A 228 5.82 -9.20 4.65
C LEU A 228 5.73 -7.76 4.18
N GLN A 229 4.50 -7.28 4.11
CA GLN A 229 4.17 -5.93 3.71
C GLN A 229 3.22 -5.32 4.74
N CYS A 230 3.59 -4.17 5.29
CA CYS A 230 2.72 -3.43 6.19
C CYS A 230 1.66 -2.67 5.39
N LEU A 231 0.38 -2.84 5.71
CA LEU A 231 -0.70 -2.11 5.03
C LEU A 231 -0.95 -0.70 5.58
N CYS A 232 -0.35 -0.36 6.73
CA CYS A 232 -0.48 0.96 7.34
C CYS A 232 0.62 1.93 6.86
N CYS A 233 1.89 1.56 7.05
CA CYS A 233 3.04 2.38 6.66
C CYS A 233 3.69 1.93 5.35
N TYR A 234 3.19 0.88 4.70
CA TYR A 234 3.72 0.37 3.44
C TYR A 234 5.20 -0.05 3.48
N GLN A 235 5.76 -0.25 4.68
CA GLN A 235 7.08 -0.83 4.83
C GLN A 235 7.08 -2.29 4.36
N TYR A 236 8.04 -2.61 3.50
CA TYR A 236 8.41 -3.97 3.14
C TYR A 236 9.38 -4.54 4.18
N ILE A 237 9.12 -5.77 4.61
CA ILE A 237 9.95 -6.50 5.57
C ILE A 237 10.37 -7.81 4.93
N ASP A 238 11.67 -7.92 4.73
CA ASP A 238 12.26 -9.13 4.21
C ASP A 238 12.38 -10.18 5.32
N ILE A 239 11.69 -11.32 5.17
CA ILE A 239 11.74 -12.39 6.18
C ILE A 239 13.07 -13.13 6.10
N GLU A 240 13.73 -13.23 4.94
CA GLU A 240 15.03 -13.91 4.84
C GLU A 240 16.12 -13.17 5.64
N PHE A 241 16.02 -11.84 5.77
CA PHE A 241 16.90 -11.04 6.63
C PHE A 241 16.38 -10.85 8.07
N SER A 242 15.20 -11.39 8.39
CA SER A 242 14.52 -11.25 9.70
C SER A 242 15.09 -12.16 10.79
N ALA A 243 16.02 -13.04 10.42
CA ALA A 243 16.84 -13.78 11.36
C ALA A 243 18.33 -13.54 11.12
N GLU A 244 19.11 -13.46 12.19
CA GLU A 244 20.57 -13.32 12.11
C GLU A 244 21.25 -14.41 12.92
N LEU A 245 22.28 -15.00 12.33
CA LEU A 245 23.18 -15.89 13.04
C LEU A 245 24.24 -15.06 13.73
N ILE A 246 24.30 -15.14 15.05
CA ILE A 246 25.42 -14.66 15.85
C ILE A 246 26.19 -15.83 16.46
N ASP A 247 27.34 -15.53 17.03
CA ASP A 247 28.12 -16.51 17.78
C ASP A 247 27.41 -16.85 19.08
N CYS A 248 27.13 -18.14 19.28
CA CYS A 248 26.56 -18.63 20.53
C CYS A 248 27.57 -18.47 21.66
N HIS A 249 27.18 -17.84 22.78
CA HIS A 249 28.07 -17.71 23.93
C HIS A 249 28.44 -19.04 24.61
N VAL A 250 27.70 -20.13 24.36
CA VAL A 250 27.95 -21.47 24.94
C VAL A 250 28.87 -22.29 24.07
N CYS A 251 28.50 -22.53 22.80
CA CYS A 251 29.28 -23.39 21.90
C CYS A 251 30.27 -22.62 21.02
N LEU A 252 30.26 -21.29 21.08
CA LEU A 252 31.16 -20.37 20.35
C LEU A 252 31.10 -20.51 18.82
N GLY A 253 30.13 -21.26 18.30
CA GLY A 253 29.85 -21.38 16.88
C GLY A 253 28.88 -20.30 16.40
N SER A 254 29.01 -19.91 15.13
CA SER A 254 28.04 -19.04 14.44
C SER A 254 26.76 -19.83 14.12
N SER A 255 26.02 -20.14 15.18
CA SER A 255 24.88 -21.07 15.16
C SER A 255 23.69 -20.56 15.96
N TYR A 256 23.75 -19.33 16.47
CA TYR A 256 22.71 -18.74 17.29
C TYR A 256 21.76 -17.89 16.46
N LEU A 257 20.57 -18.43 16.17
CA LEU A 257 19.57 -17.80 15.32
C LEU A 257 18.72 -16.82 16.15
N VAL A 258 18.73 -15.54 15.77
CA VAL A 258 17.99 -14.46 16.46
C VAL A 258 16.76 -14.08 15.66
N GLU A 259 15.58 -14.00 16.28
CA GLU A 259 14.34 -13.52 15.67
C GLU A 259 14.23 -11.98 15.77
N LYS A 260 14.60 -11.26 14.70
CA LYS A 260 14.65 -9.77 14.70
C LYS A 260 13.28 -9.11 14.81
N LEU A 261 12.21 -9.80 14.43
CA LEU A 261 10.85 -9.26 14.36
C LEU A 261 10.05 -9.39 15.66
N ASN A 262 10.63 -10.00 16.69
CA ASN A 262 9.96 -10.26 17.95
C ASN A 262 10.69 -9.60 19.14
N PRO A 263 10.76 -8.25 19.18
CA PRO A 263 11.36 -7.54 20.30
C PRO A 263 10.53 -7.77 21.56
N GLN A 264 11.20 -8.23 22.61
CA GLN A 264 10.70 -8.37 23.97
C GLN A 264 10.92 -7.06 24.75
N LYS A 265 10.54 -7.06 26.04
CA LYS A 265 10.84 -5.93 26.93
C LYS A 265 12.35 -5.67 26.98
N ASP A 266 12.72 -4.41 27.23
CA ASP A 266 14.12 -4.00 27.40
C ASP A 266 15.01 -4.17 26.14
N ALA A 267 14.44 -4.12 24.94
CA ALA A 267 15.18 -4.31 23.68
C ALA A 267 15.87 -5.68 23.57
N GLU A 268 15.27 -6.69 24.19
CA GLU A 268 15.64 -8.10 24.04
C GLU A 268 14.96 -8.72 22.82
N TYR A 269 15.56 -9.79 22.29
CA TYR A 269 15.08 -10.55 21.14
C TYR A 269 15.27 -12.03 21.43
N CYS A 270 14.27 -12.83 21.12
CA CYS A 270 14.35 -14.28 21.29
C CYS A 270 15.35 -14.87 20.29
N GLY A 271 16.08 -15.90 20.71
CA GLY A 271 16.94 -16.64 19.81
C GLY A 271 17.25 -18.03 20.32
N TYR A 272 17.77 -18.88 19.43
CA TYR A 272 18.03 -20.28 19.72
C TYR A 272 19.30 -20.75 19.02
N CYS A 273 20.15 -21.47 19.75
CA CYS A 273 21.34 -22.11 19.18
C CYS A 273 20.97 -23.42 18.49
N LEU A 274 21.21 -23.49 17.18
CA LEU A 274 20.96 -24.70 16.37
C LEU A 274 21.90 -25.86 16.72
N SER A 275 23.03 -25.59 17.40
CA SER A 275 24.05 -26.61 17.72
C SER A 275 23.96 -27.16 19.14
N CYS A 276 23.83 -26.29 20.16
CA CYS A 276 23.78 -26.70 21.56
C CYS A 276 22.42 -26.49 22.22
N SER A 277 21.41 -26.08 21.45
CA SER A 277 20.03 -25.90 21.91
C SER A 277 19.82 -24.86 23.01
N THR A 278 20.83 -24.01 23.28
CA THR A 278 20.69 -22.87 24.19
C THR A 278 19.63 -21.90 23.68
N ASN A 279 18.74 -21.46 24.58
CA ASN A 279 17.64 -20.55 24.29
C ASN A 279 17.63 -19.42 25.34
N GLU A 280 18.27 -18.33 24.99
CA GLU A 280 18.41 -17.11 25.77
C GLU A 280 18.13 -15.88 24.91
N ASN A 281 17.72 -14.80 25.56
CA ASN A 281 17.48 -13.55 24.86
C ASN A 281 18.79 -12.86 24.49
N VAL A 282 18.77 -12.13 23.37
CA VAL A 282 19.88 -11.29 22.91
C VAL A 282 19.44 -9.83 22.87
N ARG A 283 20.37 -8.89 22.94
CA ARG A 283 20.07 -7.45 22.79
C ARG A 283 20.58 -6.92 21.46
N LYS A 284 19.98 -5.82 21.01
CA LYS A 284 20.48 -5.04 19.87
C LYS A 284 21.27 -3.82 20.36
N CYS A 285 22.50 -3.65 19.88
CA CYS A 285 23.30 -2.47 20.20
C CYS A 285 22.68 -1.20 19.61
N SER A 286 22.46 -0.17 20.44
CA SER A 286 21.83 1.09 20.02
C SER A 286 22.73 2.00 19.17
N PHE A 287 24.02 1.66 19.01
CA PHE A 287 24.96 2.41 18.18
C PHE A 287 25.28 1.68 16.87
N CYS A 288 25.69 0.41 16.92
CA CYS A 288 26.15 -0.34 15.75
C CYS A 288 25.15 -1.38 15.22
N ASP A 289 23.94 -1.43 15.77
CA ASP A 289 22.84 -2.32 15.40
C ASP A 289 23.12 -3.84 15.52
N ARG A 290 24.31 -4.25 15.97
CA ARG A 290 24.70 -5.66 16.14
C ARG A 290 23.94 -6.33 17.29
N PHE A 291 23.48 -7.56 17.08
CA PHE A 291 22.95 -8.41 18.14
C PHE A 291 24.06 -9.03 18.99
N TYR A 292 23.86 -9.08 20.31
CA TYR A 292 24.84 -9.63 21.24
C TYR A 292 24.16 -10.28 22.44
N HIS A 293 24.83 -11.28 23.02
CA HIS A 293 24.42 -11.88 24.29
C HIS A 293 24.67 -10.89 25.44
N PRO A 294 23.65 -10.60 26.27
CA PRO A 294 23.81 -9.80 27.48
C PRO A 294 24.94 -10.33 28.35
N LYS A 295 25.69 -9.42 28.98
CA LYS A 295 26.73 -9.77 29.95
C LYS A 295 26.23 -9.46 31.35
N GLU A 296 26.87 -10.03 32.38
CA GLU A 296 26.57 -9.69 33.79
C GLU A 296 26.64 -8.18 34.07
N VAL A 297 27.49 -7.47 33.33
CA VAL A 297 27.57 -6.00 33.33
C VAL A 297 27.29 -5.48 31.93
N GLU A 298 26.20 -4.73 31.80
CA GLU A 298 25.79 -4.11 30.55
C GLU A 298 26.16 -2.63 30.50
N PHE A 299 26.41 -2.13 29.29
CA PHE A 299 26.63 -0.70 29.05
C PHE A 299 25.28 -0.06 28.71
N ILE A 300 24.72 0.68 29.67
CA ILE A 300 23.38 1.28 29.57
C ILE A 300 23.47 2.80 29.74
N LYS A 301 22.78 3.56 28.87
CA LYS A 301 22.63 5.02 28.98
C LYS A 301 21.31 5.45 28.38
N ASP A 302 20.55 6.32 29.05
CA ASP A 302 19.25 6.83 28.58
C ASP A 302 18.28 5.71 28.12
N ASN A 303 18.24 4.60 28.87
CA ASN A 303 17.48 3.38 28.54
C ASN A 303 17.87 2.71 27.20
N LYS A 304 19.08 2.98 26.69
CA LYS A 304 19.67 2.34 25.51
C LYS A 304 20.81 1.42 25.91
N TYR A 305 20.99 0.34 25.16
CA TYR A 305 21.94 -0.73 25.45
C TYR A 305 23.05 -0.77 24.39
N TYR A 306 24.30 -0.99 24.82
CA TYR A 306 25.47 -0.96 23.95
C TYR A 306 26.32 -2.23 24.11
N CYS A 307 26.77 -2.81 23.00
CA CYS A 307 27.55 -4.07 23.02
C CYS A 307 28.98 -3.91 23.55
N SER A 308 29.48 -2.67 23.62
CA SER A 308 30.81 -2.37 24.15
C SER A 308 30.89 -0.95 24.70
N LYS A 309 31.89 -0.70 25.57
CA LYS A 309 32.23 0.63 26.07
C LYS A 309 32.61 1.61 24.95
N GLU A 310 33.16 1.10 23.85
CA GLU A 310 33.46 1.90 22.66
C GLU A 310 32.18 2.35 21.97
N CYS A 311 31.23 1.45 21.73
CA CYS A 311 29.92 1.80 21.16
C CYS A 311 29.18 2.82 22.01
N LEU A 312 29.30 2.73 23.35
CA LEU A 312 28.77 3.74 24.25
C LEU A 312 29.46 5.09 24.03
N ARG A 313 30.79 5.13 24.03
CA ARG A 313 31.60 6.36 23.88
C ARG A 313 31.43 7.06 22.54
N THR A 314 31.37 6.30 21.45
CA THR A 314 31.22 6.88 20.10
C THR A 314 29.82 7.47 19.88
N HIS A 315 28.81 6.99 20.62
CA HIS A 315 27.50 7.65 20.68
C HIS A 315 27.55 8.98 21.48
N GLU A 316 28.61 9.28 22.23
CA GLU A 316 28.76 10.53 22.99
C GLU A 316 29.36 11.69 22.18
N THR A 317 29.89 11.41 21.00
CA THR A 317 30.45 12.39 20.03
C THR A 317 29.49 12.64 18.88
#